data_AF-A0A3C1H5N0-F1
#
_entry.id   AF-A0A3C1H5N0-F1
#
_cell.length_a   1.000
_cell.length_b   1.000
_cell.length_c   1.000
_cell.angle_alpha   90.00
_cell.angle_beta   90.00
_cell.angle_gamma   90.00
#
_symmetry.space_group_name_H-M   'P 1'
#
loop_
_entity.id
_entity.type
_entity.pdbx_description
1 polymer ?
#
loop_
_entity_poly.entity_id
_entity_poly.type
_entity_poly.pdbx_seq_one_letter_code
_entity_poly.pdbx_strand_id
1 'polypeptide(L)'
;DSNFMAVILTILGYSVNDTIVIYDRIRENESLLPAGTPLTKLVNISLSQTMRRTIRTSVTTIAAMLIVSILATVNHVPSILRFSIPMTVGMISGCYSSLCLAPMLWTAWKTRGKKAKDAE
;
A
#
# COMPACT_ATOMS: atom_id res chain seq x y z
N ASP A 1 -15.69 -2.08 -20.90
CA ASP A 1 -15.31 -3.45 -20.54
C ASP A 1 -15.44 -3.66 -19.03
N SER A 2 -16.39 -4.48 -18.58
CA SER A 2 -16.69 -4.67 -17.15
C SER A 2 -15.51 -5.24 -16.37
N ASN A 3 -14.69 -6.10 -17.00
CA ASN A 3 -13.49 -6.67 -16.38
C ASN A 3 -12.45 -5.58 -16.05
N PHE A 4 -12.29 -4.58 -16.91
CA PHE A 4 -11.36 -3.48 -16.67
C PHE A 4 -11.76 -2.64 -15.45
N MET A 5 -13.05 -2.34 -15.31
CA MET A 5 -13.55 -1.61 -14.13
C MET A 5 -13.38 -2.42 -12.84
N ALA A 6 -13.62 -3.73 -12.90
CA ALA A 6 -13.41 -4.62 -11.76
C ALA A 6 -11.94 -4.64 -11.30
N VAL A 7 -10.99 -4.68 -12.24
CA VAL A 7 -9.55 -4.59 -11.93
C VAL A 7 -9.24 -3.30 -11.18
N ILE A 8 -9.65 -2.14 -11.73
CA ILE A 8 -9.35 -0.84 -11.14
C ILE A 8 -9.89 -0.74 -9.71
N LEU A 9 -11.16 -1.10 -9.51
CA LEU A 9 -11.79 -1.04 -8.20
C LEU A 9 -11.08 -1.95 -7.19
N THR A 10 -10.63 -3.12 -7.64
CA THR A 10 -9.93 -4.09 -6.77
C THR A 10 -8.54 -3.57 -6.37
N ILE A 11 -7.76 -3.04 -7.33
CA ILE A 11 -6.44 -2.44 -7.04
C ILE A 11 -6.59 -1.27 -6.06
N LEU A 12 -7.58 -0.40 -6.29
CA LEU A 12 -7.86 0.72 -5.39
C LEU A 12 -8.22 0.23 -3.98
N GLY A 13 -9.08 -0.78 -3.87
CA GLY A 13 -9.45 -1.38 -2.58
C GLY A 13 -8.24 -1.90 -1.80
N TYR A 14 -7.35 -2.66 -2.46
CA TYR A 14 -6.13 -3.15 -1.83
C TYR A 14 -5.17 -2.02 -1.44
N SER A 15 -4.93 -1.06 -2.33
CA SER A 15 -4.00 0.05 -2.07
C SER A 15 -4.47 0.95 -0.92
N VAL A 16 -5.78 1.23 -0.85
CA VAL A 16 -6.39 2.00 0.25
C VAL A 16 -6.30 1.23 1.56
N ASN A 17 -6.58 -0.08 1.56
CA ASN A 17 -6.45 -0.91 2.76
C ASN A 17 -5.01 -0.87 3.32
N ASP A 18 -4.00 -1.03 2.47
CA ASP A 18 -2.60 -0.99 2.91
C ASP A 18 -2.22 0.39 3.47
N THR A 19 -2.71 1.45 2.84
CA THR A 19 -2.50 2.84 3.31
C THR A 19 -3.14 3.09 4.68
N ILE A 20 -4.37 2.61 4.91
CA ILE A 20 -5.08 2.76 6.19
C ILE A 20 -4.30 2.05 7.30
N VAL A 21 -3.81 0.84 7.07
CA VAL A 21 -3.05 0.08 8.07
C VAL A 21 -1.75 0.79 8.46
N ILE A 22 -1.05 1.39 7.49
CA ILE A 22 0.17 2.16 7.75
C ILE A 22 -0.14 3.41 8.56
N TYR A 23 -1.17 4.17 8.19
CA TYR A 23 -1.54 5.38 8.92
C TYR A 23 -2.06 5.09 10.33
N ASP A 24 -2.80 3.99 10.50
CA ASP A 24 -3.25 3.53 11.81
C ASP A 24 -2.04 3.22 12.72
N ARG A 25 -1.03 2.49 12.22
CA ARG A 25 0.20 2.24 12.98
C ARG A 25 1.04 3.49 13.25
N ILE A 26 1.00 4.49 12.39
CA ILE A 26 1.67 5.77 12.67
C ILE A 26 0.97 6.49 13.82
N ARG A 27 -0.37 6.53 13.83
CA ARG A 27 -1.17 7.13 14.90
C ARG A 27 -1.01 6.40 16.23
N GLU A 28 -0.99 5.07 16.20
CA GLU A 28 -0.79 4.27 17.42
C GLU A 28 0.61 4.48 18.01
N ASN A 29 1.67 4.41 17.17
CA ASN A 29 3.03 4.65 17.65
C ASN A 29 3.25 6.10 18.11
N GLU A 30 2.48 7.08 17.60
CA GLU A 30 2.52 8.46 18.10
C GLU A 30 2.04 8.56 19.54
N SER A 31 1.05 7.75 19.94
CA SER A 31 0.56 7.68 21.32
C SER A 31 1.42 6.81 22.23
N LEU A 32 2.07 5.77 21.70
CA LEU A 32 2.86 4.81 22.48
C LEU A 32 4.31 5.27 22.72
N LEU A 33 4.89 6.04 21.80
CA LEU A 33 6.27 6.50 21.90
C LEU A 33 6.41 7.75 22.77
N PRO A 34 7.56 7.96 23.42
CA PRO A 34 7.79 9.14 24.26
C PRO A 34 7.57 10.46 23.51
N ALA A 35 6.99 11.43 24.22
CA ALA A 35 6.83 12.80 23.73
C ALA A 35 8.20 13.37 23.30
N GLY A 36 8.27 13.89 22.08
CA GLY A 36 9.52 14.41 21.49
C GLY A 36 10.27 13.43 20.58
N THR A 37 9.76 12.22 20.36
CA THR A 37 10.36 11.29 19.38
C THR A 37 10.38 11.96 17.99
N PRO A 38 11.55 11.98 17.29
CA PRO A 38 11.63 12.59 15.99
C PRO A 38 10.72 11.86 15.00
N LEU A 39 10.01 12.66 14.19
CA LEU A 39 8.98 12.19 13.25
C LEU A 39 9.51 11.10 12.30
N THR A 40 10.76 11.23 11.86
CA THR A 40 11.45 10.24 11.02
C THR A 40 11.59 8.89 11.72
N LYS A 41 11.89 8.88 13.03
CA LYS A 41 12.03 7.64 13.82
C LYS A 41 10.68 7.00 14.08
N LEU A 42 9.65 7.79 14.40
CA LEU A 42 8.27 7.33 14.51
C LEU A 42 7.83 6.59 13.24
N VAL A 43 7.99 7.23 12.09
CA VAL A 43 7.56 6.67 10.80
C VAL A 43 8.36 5.42 10.43
N ASN A 44 9.68 5.40 10.65
CA ASN A 44 10.50 4.22 10.38
C ASN A 44 10.11 2.99 11.23
N ILE A 45 9.76 3.20 12.50
CA ILE A 45 9.27 2.14 13.38
C ILE A 45 7.92 1.61 12.89
N SER A 46 6.97 2.50 12.60
CA SER A 46 5.65 2.11 12.07
C SER A 46 5.75 1.38 10.73
N LEU A 47 6.65 1.81 9.85
CA LEU A 47 6.93 1.14 8.57
C LEU A 47 7.45 -0.27 8.80
N SER A 48 8.47 -0.43 9.64
CA SER A 48 9.07 -1.74 9.90
C SER A 48 8.06 -2.75 10.47
N GLN A 49 7.15 -2.29 11.32
CA GLN A 49 6.07 -3.12 11.90
C GLN A 49 5.01 -3.53 10.86
N THR A 50 4.63 -2.63 9.96
CA THR A 50 3.60 -2.89 8.94
C THR A 50 4.11 -3.62 7.72
N MET A 51 5.37 -3.40 7.35
CA MET A 51 5.99 -3.91 6.13
C MET A 51 5.88 -5.43 6.02
N ARG A 52 6.09 -6.18 7.11
CA ARG A 52 5.97 -7.65 7.08
C ARG A 52 4.56 -8.11 6.71
N ARG A 53 3.53 -7.41 7.19
CA ARG A 53 2.13 -7.73 6.88
C ARG A 53 1.80 -7.37 5.43
N THR A 54 2.13 -6.14 5.01
CA THR A 54 1.85 -5.62 3.67
C THR A 54 2.56 -6.42 2.57
N ILE A 55 3.82 -6.80 2.81
CA ILE A 55 4.56 -7.67 1.88
C ILE A 55 3.89 -9.04 1.81
N ARG A 56 3.54 -9.64 2.95
CA ARG A 56 2.87 -10.96 2.96
C ARG A 56 1.57 -10.95 2.16
N THR A 57 0.68 -9.98 2.41
CA THR A 57 -0.59 -9.88 1.68
C THR A 57 -0.34 -9.65 0.19
N SER A 58 0.56 -8.74 -0.17
CA SER A 58 0.90 -8.44 -1.56
C SER A 58 1.48 -9.65 -2.29
N VAL A 59 2.44 -10.34 -1.68
CA VAL A 59 3.07 -11.54 -2.26
C VAL A 59 2.04 -12.67 -2.43
N THR A 60 1.17 -12.91 -1.44
CA THR A 60 0.14 -13.95 -1.58
C THR A 60 -0.86 -13.64 -2.69
N THR A 61 -1.28 -12.37 -2.84
CA THR A 61 -2.19 -11.96 -3.91
C THR A 61 -1.51 -12.07 -5.27
N ILE A 62 -0.27 -11.61 -5.40
CA ILE A 62 0.51 -11.73 -6.64
C ILE A 62 0.70 -13.21 -7.01
N ALA A 63 1.05 -14.07 -6.05
CA ALA A 63 1.19 -15.51 -6.29
C ALA A 63 -0.12 -16.14 -6.77
N ALA A 64 -1.25 -15.79 -6.15
CA ALA A 64 -2.56 -16.26 -6.60
C ALA A 64 -2.88 -15.78 -8.04
N MET A 65 -2.63 -14.50 -8.35
CA MET A 65 -2.83 -13.96 -9.70
C MET A 65 -1.88 -14.59 -10.73
N LEU A 66 -0.66 -14.95 -10.36
CA LEU A 66 0.26 -15.68 -11.24
C LEU A 66 -0.30 -17.07 -11.57
N ILE A 67 -0.78 -17.82 -10.58
CA ILE A 67 -1.40 -19.13 -10.79
C ILE A 67 -2.63 -18.99 -11.71
N VAL A 68 -3.50 -18.01 -11.43
CA VAL A 68 -4.69 -17.72 -12.27
C VAL A 68 -4.28 -17.38 -13.70
N SER A 69 -3.22 -16.59 -13.89
CA SER A 69 -2.71 -16.23 -15.23
C SER A 69 -2.20 -17.45 -15.99
N ILE A 70 -1.46 -18.35 -15.32
CA ILE A 70 -0.95 -19.59 -15.92
C ILE A 70 -2.11 -20.49 -16.33
N LEU A 71 -3.06 -20.74 -15.42
CA LEU A 71 -4.22 -21.58 -15.70
C LEU A 71 -5.10 -20.99 -16.81
N ALA A 72 -5.31 -19.67 -16.82
CA ALA A 72 -6.07 -19.01 -17.89
C ALA A 72 -5.37 -19.11 -19.26
N THR A 73 -4.03 -19.12 -19.27
CA THR A 73 -3.24 -19.33 -20.50
C THR A 73 -3.39 -20.77 -21.01
N VAL A 74 -3.24 -21.76 -20.12
CA VAL A 74 -3.35 -23.20 -20.47
C VAL A 74 -4.75 -23.56 -20.95
N ASN A 75 -5.79 -22.97 -20.35
CA ASN A 75 -7.19 -23.23 -20.72
C ASN A 75 -7.71 -22.28 -21.82
N HIS A 76 -6.85 -21.43 -22.40
CA HIS A 76 -7.19 -20.48 -23.45
C HIS A 76 -8.40 -19.57 -23.14
N VAL A 77 -8.45 -19.00 -21.93
CA VAL A 77 -9.54 -18.11 -21.49
C VAL A 77 -9.09 -16.64 -21.52
N PRO A 78 -9.30 -15.90 -22.63
CA PRO A 78 -8.76 -14.54 -22.79
C PRO A 78 -9.38 -13.52 -21.83
N SER A 79 -10.63 -13.72 -21.41
CA SER A 79 -11.33 -12.80 -20.50
C SER A 79 -10.66 -12.69 -19.13
N ILE A 80 -10.10 -13.80 -18.62
CA ILE A 80 -9.40 -13.84 -17.32
C ILE A 80 -8.00 -13.26 -17.45
N LEU A 81 -7.30 -13.49 -18.57
CA LEU A 81 -5.99 -12.90 -18.81
C LEU A 81 -6.04 -11.36 -18.85
N ARG A 82 -7.09 -10.79 -19.47
CA ARG A 82 -7.36 -9.35 -19.48
C ARG A 82 -7.62 -8.77 -18.09
N PHE A 83 -7.94 -9.60 -17.10
CA PHE A 83 -8.12 -9.20 -15.70
C PHE A 83 -6.84 -9.42 -14.88
N SER A 84 -6.26 -10.62 -14.98
CA SER A 84 -5.17 -11.08 -14.10
C SER A 84 -3.83 -10.39 -14.35
N ILE A 85 -3.49 -10.09 -15.62
CA ILE A 85 -2.24 -9.40 -15.96
C ILE A 85 -2.23 -7.96 -15.41
N PRO A 86 -3.25 -7.11 -15.68
CA PRO A 86 -3.34 -5.78 -15.07
C PRO A 86 -3.41 -5.80 -13.55
N MET A 87 -4.12 -6.76 -12.94
CA MET A 87 -4.17 -6.94 -11.49
C MET A 87 -2.79 -7.18 -10.89
N THR A 88 -1.98 -8.04 -11.52
CA THR A 88 -0.64 -8.36 -11.03
C THR A 88 0.28 -7.14 -11.04
N VAL A 89 0.30 -6.39 -12.15
CA VAL A 89 1.10 -5.17 -12.29
C VAL A 89 0.61 -4.07 -11.34
N GLY A 90 -0.72 -3.91 -11.25
CA GLY A 90 -1.36 -2.95 -10.37
C GLY A 90 -1.08 -3.21 -8.89
N MET A 91 -1.06 -4.48 -8.47
CA MET A 91 -0.76 -4.84 -7.09
C MET A 91 0.69 -4.52 -6.71
N ILE A 92 1.66 -4.76 -7.62
CA ILE A 92 3.07 -4.41 -7.39
C ILE A 92 3.23 -2.89 -7.24
N SER A 93 2.64 -2.12 -8.17
CA SER A 93 2.66 -0.65 -8.11
C SER A 93 1.96 -0.11 -6.86
N GLY A 94 0.80 -0.68 -6.50
CA GLY A 94 0.04 -0.31 -5.31
C GLY A 94 0.80 -0.58 -4.02
N CYS A 95 1.45 -1.75 -3.89
CA CYS A 95 2.26 -2.10 -2.74
C CYS A 95 3.42 -1.10 -2.54
N TYR A 96 4.14 -0.78 -3.62
CA TYR A 96 5.21 0.20 -3.60
C TYR A 96 4.70 1.60 -3.22
N SER A 97 3.58 2.04 -3.82
CA SER A 97 2.98 3.34 -3.54
C SER A 97 2.57 3.47 -2.06
N SER A 98 1.86 2.48 -1.52
CA SER A 98 1.38 2.52 -0.13
C SER A 98 2.54 2.46 0.89
N LEU A 99 3.60 1.68 0.62
CA LEU A 99 4.76 1.58 1.53
C LEU A 99 5.71 2.79 1.44
N CYS A 100 5.99 3.29 0.25
CA CYS A 100 7.01 4.33 0.07
C CYS A 100 6.41 5.74 0.04
N LEU A 101 5.32 5.96 -0.69
CA LEU A 101 4.79 7.32 -0.91
C LEU A 101 3.92 7.80 0.26
N ALA A 102 3.06 6.95 0.81
CA ALA A 102 2.14 7.34 1.87
C ALA A 102 2.84 7.88 3.15
N PRO A 103 3.89 7.21 3.70
CA PRO A 103 4.60 7.73 4.86
C PRO A 103 5.45 8.98 4.53
N MET A 104 6.04 9.09 3.33
CA MET A 104 6.77 10.30 2.92
C MET A 104 5.84 11.51 2.77
N LEU A 105 4.64 11.32 2.22
CA LEU A 105 3.64 12.38 2.11
C LEU A 105 3.21 12.87 3.49
N TRP A 106 3.01 11.95 4.44
CA TRP A 106 2.64 12.30 5.82
C TRP A 106 3.75 13.05 6.56
N THR A 107 5.01 12.61 6.44
CA THR A 107 6.15 13.32 7.04
C THR A 107 6.30 14.72 6.44
N ALA A 108 6.13 14.88 5.14
CA ALA A 108 6.19 16.17 4.45
C ALA A 108 5.07 17.13 4.91
N TRP A 109 3.83 16.63 5.02
CA TRP A 109 2.68 17.41 5.51
C TRP A 109 2.90 17.91 6.94
N LYS A 110 3.33 17.03 7.85
CA LYS A 110 3.52 17.37 9.26
C LYS A 110 4.73 18.28 9.47
N THR A 111 5.80 18.14 8.67
CA THR A 111 6.93 19.07 8.65
C THR A 111 6.53 20.48 8.20
N ARG A 112 5.68 20.59 7.16
CA ARG A 112 5.14 21.88 6.70
C ARG A 112 4.26 22.55 7.76
N GLY A 113 3.39 21.80 8.43
CA GLY A 113 2.54 22.32 9.51
C GLY A 113 3.35 22.80 10.72
N LYS A 114 4.47 22.14 11.03
CA LYS A 114 5.37 22.57 12.11
C LYS A 114 6.09 23.89 11.78
N LYS A 115 6.64 24.02 10.56
CA LYS A 115 7.25 25.27 10.09
C LYS A 115 6.29 26.47 10.06
N ALA A 116 5.01 26.25 9.78
CA ALA A 116 4.01 27.31 9.81
C ALA A 116 3.70 27.79 11.23
N LYS A 117 3.70 26.89 12.22
CA LYS A 117 3.52 27.23 13.64
C LYS A 117 4.75 27.87 14.27
N ASP A 118 5.95 27.52 13.82
CA ASP A 118 7.21 28.09 14.31
C ASP A 118 7.48 29.50 13.73
N ALA A 119 6.69 29.95 12.74
CA ALA A 119 6.80 31.25 12.08
C ALA A 119 5.77 32.30 12.55
N GLU A 120 4.87 31.91 13.46
CA GLU A 120 3.88 32.76 14.14
C GLU A 120 4.33 32.98 15.59
#